data_AF-A0A8C7RQC8-F1
#
_entry.id   AF-A0A8C7RQC8-F1
#
_cell.length_a   1.000
_cell.length_b   1.000
_cell.length_c   1.000
_cell.angle_alpha   90.00
_cell.angle_beta   90.00
_cell.angle_gamma   90.00
#
_symmetry.space_group_name_H-M   'P 1'
#
loop_
_entity.id
_entity.type
_entity.pdbx_description
1 polymer ?
#
loop_
_entity_poly.entity_id
_entity_poly.type
_entity_poly.pdbx_seq_one_letter_code
_entity_poly.pdbx_strand_id
1 'polypeptide(L)'
;MCGCQEGAGDDIDALLETIEQSNGLTLQSEGCGASDNRPVLYVEHRNLNPETELKRYFGARAVLGDQRPRQRQRQFHRSTWMTIPKNTWPRFSRPGISMTLLESRDGLQYFTFEHSRDYQQIQFKFLDSVESMDPNNIVALLQMNPYHIDSLLQLSDVCRIQEDHEMARDLIERALYSFECAFHPVCSLTSGTSRLDYLRPENRAFYLAGYKHMMFLERRGCPRTALEYCRLILSLDPDSDPLCMLLLIDFLSLRSREYNFLLRLYQDWEVHRNLSQLPNFAFSVALSHFHLSQEDQTESEERERLKHKADLLLQDALIMFPGVLMPLLDLCTVQPDAAVSSHDFFGPRSQLGQTPALAELVSLYVGRTHTLWREGGVLLWLEECVREVLRRVDSKDPLVEDCQNKRKQRYQSAPLNIHRHVILSEIKEATSTLPLEVTTQSVMGFDPLPPLDSVVSYTRPESANQTQNNSKGPWEDAGGNGYKSIYIHS
;
A
#
# COMPACT_ATOMS: atom_id res chain seq x y z
N MET A 1 56.28 -5.65 34.24
CA MET A 1 55.06 -6.33 34.70
C MET A 1 53.88 -5.39 34.45
N CYS A 2 52.79 -5.94 33.88
CA CYS A 2 51.47 -5.35 33.60
C CYS A 2 51.46 -4.11 32.66
N GLY A 3 50.82 -4.09 31.49
CA GLY A 3 49.75 -4.93 30.93
C GLY A 3 48.41 -4.20 31.02
N CYS A 4 48.03 -3.46 29.96
CA CYS A 4 46.66 -3.03 29.69
C CYS A 4 46.41 -3.16 28.18
N GLN A 5 45.62 -4.17 27.81
CA GLN A 5 45.06 -4.36 26.47
C GLN A 5 43.93 -3.34 26.26
N GLU A 6 43.99 -2.62 25.13
CA GLU A 6 42.85 -1.90 24.58
C GLU A 6 41.84 -2.93 24.05
N GLY A 7 40.61 -2.87 24.56
CA GLY A 7 39.52 -3.72 24.14
C GLY A 7 39.07 -3.39 22.73
N ALA A 8 39.11 -4.39 21.85
CA ALA A 8 38.46 -4.37 20.56
C ALA A 8 36.96 -4.12 20.74
N GLY A 9 36.46 -3.03 20.15
CA GLY A 9 35.02 -2.81 19.99
C GLY A 9 34.52 -3.72 18.88
N ASP A 10 33.67 -4.67 19.23
CA ASP A 10 32.97 -5.53 18.28
C ASP A 10 32.16 -4.67 17.29
N ASP A 11 32.58 -4.70 16.04
CA ASP A 11 31.94 -4.02 14.93
C ASP A 11 30.72 -4.85 14.48
N ILE A 12 29.60 -4.58 15.13
CA ILE A 12 28.32 -5.27 14.91
C ILE A 12 27.86 -5.13 13.44
N ASP A 13 28.23 -4.03 12.77
CA ASP A 13 27.91 -3.82 11.36
C ASP A 13 28.70 -4.78 10.45
N ALA A 14 29.95 -5.09 10.79
CA ALA A 14 30.74 -6.11 10.10
C ALA A 14 30.20 -7.53 10.34
N LEU A 15 29.67 -7.80 11.54
CA LEU A 15 29.00 -9.07 11.86
C LEU A 15 27.69 -9.26 11.08
N LEU A 16 26.91 -8.20 10.86
CA LEU A 16 25.70 -8.24 10.04
C LEU A 16 26.03 -8.48 8.56
N GLU A 17 27.07 -7.84 8.02
CA GLU A 17 27.55 -8.12 6.65
C GLU A 17 28.05 -9.57 6.49
N THR A 18 28.63 -10.16 7.53
CA THR A 18 29.12 -11.54 7.51
C THR A 18 27.98 -12.57 7.54
N ILE A 19 26.86 -12.26 8.21
CA ILE A 19 25.67 -13.12 8.26
C ILE A 19 24.93 -13.12 6.92
N GLU A 20 24.93 -12.01 6.19
CA GLU A 20 24.34 -11.96 4.83
C GLU A 20 25.13 -12.80 3.82
N GLN A 21 26.45 -12.88 3.95
CA GLN A 21 27.31 -13.65 3.03
C GLN A 21 27.22 -15.17 3.22
N SER A 22 26.85 -15.65 4.40
CA SER A 22 26.94 -17.08 4.75
C SER A 22 25.73 -17.93 4.34
N ASN A 23 24.61 -17.32 3.96
CA ASN A 23 23.39 -18.03 3.54
C ASN A 23 23.27 -18.30 2.03
N GLY A 24 24.31 -18.00 1.24
CA GLY A 24 24.27 -18.02 -0.24
C GLY A 24 24.82 -19.26 -0.94
N LEU A 25 24.56 -20.48 -0.46
CA LEU A 25 25.02 -21.70 -1.15
C LEU A 25 23.86 -22.59 -1.62
N THR A 26 23.39 -22.43 -2.86
CA THR A 26 22.96 -23.58 -3.70
C THR A 26 22.94 -23.26 -5.21
N LEU A 27 23.67 -24.10 -5.96
CA LEU A 27 23.64 -24.50 -7.39
C LEU A 27 23.30 -23.49 -8.50
N GLN A 28 24.32 -23.27 -9.35
CA GLN A 28 24.34 -22.45 -10.56
C GLN A 28 23.53 -23.07 -11.71
N SER A 29 22.74 -22.24 -12.40
CA SER A 29 22.35 -22.42 -13.80
C SER A 29 22.66 -21.10 -14.52
N GLU A 30 23.45 -21.16 -15.59
CA GLU A 30 23.87 -19.98 -16.37
C GLU A 30 22.69 -19.35 -17.12
N GLY A 31 22.58 -18.01 -17.05
CA GLY A 31 21.66 -17.23 -17.88
C GLY A 31 21.42 -15.79 -17.39
N CYS A 32 22.13 -14.83 -18.00
CA CYS A 32 21.82 -13.39 -18.16
C CYS A 32 21.42 -12.55 -16.92
N GLY A 33 22.33 -11.66 -16.50
CA GLY A 33 22.09 -10.56 -15.55
C GLY A 33 22.08 -11.02 -14.10
N ALA A 34 22.79 -10.34 -13.20
CA ALA A 34 22.85 -10.70 -11.78
C ALA A 34 21.44 -10.73 -11.18
N SER A 35 20.83 -11.92 -11.12
CA SER A 35 19.56 -12.13 -10.44
C SER A 35 19.82 -11.94 -8.95
N ASP A 36 19.30 -10.86 -8.39
CA ASP A 36 19.21 -10.72 -6.95
C ASP A 36 18.40 -11.93 -6.42
N ASN A 37 19.08 -12.95 -5.87
CA ASN A 37 18.45 -14.18 -5.38
C ASN A 37 17.44 -13.95 -4.25
N ARG A 38 17.30 -12.69 -3.79
CA ARG A 38 16.32 -12.29 -2.80
C ARG A 38 14.89 -12.47 -3.33
N PRO A 39 13.93 -12.83 -2.43
CA PRO A 39 12.52 -12.86 -2.77
C PRO A 39 12.01 -11.53 -3.33
N VAL A 40 11.01 -11.54 -4.20
CA VAL A 40 10.45 -10.33 -4.84
C VAL A 40 9.99 -9.30 -3.81
N LEU A 41 9.35 -9.75 -2.71
CA LEU A 41 8.87 -8.86 -1.65
C LEU A 41 9.89 -8.64 -0.52
N TYR A 42 11.17 -8.93 -0.76
CA TYR A 42 12.22 -8.59 0.20
C TYR A 42 12.24 -7.07 0.44
N VAL A 43 12.32 -6.69 1.72
CA VAL A 43 12.35 -5.29 2.15
C VAL A 43 13.76 -4.93 2.56
N GLU A 44 14.32 -3.90 1.92
CA GLU A 44 15.68 -3.44 2.22
C GLU A 44 15.66 -2.54 3.46
N HIS A 45 16.21 -3.04 4.57
CA HIS A 45 16.17 -2.35 5.86
C HIS A 45 16.71 -0.91 5.79
N ARG A 46 17.79 -0.68 5.04
CA ARG A 46 18.40 0.66 4.91
C ARG A 46 17.44 1.69 4.30
N ASN A 47 16.50 1.21 3.48
CA ASN A 47 15.52 2.02 2.77
C ASN A 47 14.21 2.18 3.54
N LEU A 48 14.05 1.58 4.73
CA LEU A 48 12.91 1.87 5.62
C LEU A 48 13.05 3.23 6.33
N ASN A 49 14.27 3.77 6.40
CA ASN A 49 14.53 5.07 6.99
C ASN A 49 14.46 6.20 5.93
N PRO A 50 13.47 7.12 6.00
CA PRO A 50 13.34 8.21 5.03
C PRO A 50 14.53 9.17 5.02
N GLU A 51 15.28 9.28 6.12
CA GLU A 51 16.49 10.11 6.14
C GLU A 51 17.54 9.59 5.17
N THR A 52 17.64 8.28 4.95
CA THR A 52 18.61 7.69 4.01
C THR A 52 18.36 8.22 2.60
N GLU A 53 17.10 8.23 2.18
CA GLU A 53 16.68 8.74 0.87
C GLU A 53 16.85 10.26 0.76
N LEU A 54 16.43 11.02 1.78
CA LEU A 54 16.62 12.48 1.79
C LEU A 54 18.09 12.88 1.76
N LYS A 55 18.96 12.16 2.49
CA LYS A 55 20.41 12.40 2.48
C LYS A 55 21.01 12.10 1.11
N ARG A 56 20.46 11.15 0.36
CA ARG A 56 20.86 10.87 -1.03
C ARG A 56 20.52 12.01 -1.97
N TYR A 57 19.34 12.64 -1.84
CA TYR A 57 18.93 13.75 -2.70
C TYR A 57 19.56 15.09 -2.34
N PHE A 58 19.59 15.45 -1.05
CA PHE A 58 19.96 16.80 -0.60
C PHE A 58 21.35 16.86 0.06
N GLY A 59 21.98 15.70 0.31
CA GLY A 59 23.21 15.60 1.08
C GLY A 59 22.97 15.64 2.59
N ALA A 60 23.86 14.99 3.36
CA ALA A 60 23.69 14.83 4.80
C ALA A 60 23.60 16.16 5.58
N ARG A 61 24.36 17.17 5.15
CA ARG A 61 24.39 18.48 5.80
C ARG A 61 23.09 19.26 5.65
N ALA A 62 22.40 19.14 4.52
CA ALA A 62 21.13 19.82 4.30
C ALA A 62 19.99 19.20 5.11
N VAL A 63 20.01 17.88 5.29
CA VAL A 63 18.96 17.13 6.00
C VAL A 63 19.12 17.22 7.52
N LEU A 64 20.35 17.09 8.03
CA LEU A 64 20.61 17.11 9.47
C LEU A 64 20.87 18.53 10.02
N GLY A 65 21.13 19.50 9.15
CA GLY A 65 21.60 20.84 9.54
C GLY A 65 22.97 20.80 10.24
N ASP A 66 23.30 21.87 10.98
CA ASP A 66 24.51 21.96 11.81
C ASP A 66 24.38 21.21 13.16
N GLN A 67 23.46 20.23 13.24
CA GLN A 67 23.35 19.39 14.43
C GLN A 67 24.61 18.52 14.55
N ARG A 68 25.56 18.98 15.38
CA ARG A 68 26.69 18.16 15.82
C ARG A 68 26.13 16.85 16.39
N PRO A 69 26.74 15.68 16.10
CA PRO A 69 26.31 14.44 16.72
C PRO A 69 26.45 14.61 18.23
N ARG A 70 25.31 14.78 18.91
CA ARG A 70 25.30 14.82 20.37
C ARG A 70 25.87 13.49 20.84
N GLN A 71 26.88 13.60 21.70
CA GLN A 71 27.52 12.51 22.42
C GLN A 71 26.47 11.45 22.76
N ARG A 72 26.67 10.21 22.28
CA ARG A 72 25.78 9.06 22.49
C ARG A 72 25.52 8.90 23.99
N GLN A 73 24.49 9.55 24.54
CA GLN A 73 23.85 9.07 25.75
C GLN A 73 23.18 7.76 25.32
N ARG A 74 23.82 6.64 25.66
CA ARG A 74 23.21 5.31 25.54
C ARG A 74 22.01 5.29 26.49
N GLN A 75 20.88 5.80 26.02
CA GLN A 75 19.60 5.35 26.54
C GLN A 75 19.37 3.95 25.96
N PHE A 76 19.02 3.00 26.82
CA PHE A 76 18.67 1.63 26.45
C PHE A 76 17.31 1.57 25.71
N HIS A 77 17.12 2.40 24.69
CA HIS A 77 16.01 2.25 23.78
C HIS A 77 16.32 1.09 22.83
N ARG A 78 15.34 0.20 22.62
CA ARG A 78 15.44 -0.84 21.58
C ARG A 78 15.74 -0.14 20.25
N SER A 79 16.65 -0.71 19.47
CA SER A 79 16.85 -0.28 18.09
C SER A 79 15.56 -0.55 17.33
N THR A 80 14.98 0.49 16.75
CA THR A 80 13.79 0.44 15.91
C THR A 80 14.18 0.76 14.48
N TRP A 81 13.52 0.13 13.52
CA TRP A 81 13.73 0.18 12.09
C TRP A 81 12.65 1.01 11.38
N MET A 82 11.41 0.96 11.85
CA MET A 82 10.30 1.67 11.21
C MET A 82 10.28 3.15 11.61
N THR A 83 10.43 3.44 12.90
CA THR A 83 10.37 4.83 13.40
C THR A 83 11.39 5.08 14.50
N ILE A 84 11.87 6.32 14.61
CA ILE A 84 12.81 6.74 15.66
C ILE A 84 12.00 7.45 16.76
N PRO A 85 12.11 7.01 18.03
CA PRO A 85 11.40 7.66 19.12
C PRO A 85 11.85 9.12 19.27
N LYS A 86 10.89 10.03 19.35
CA LYS A 86 11.16 11.47 19.51
C LYS A 86 11.14 11.88 20.97
N ASN A 87 12.02 12.82 21.33
CA ASN A 87 12.09 13.38 22.69
C ASN A 87 10.82 14.14 23.11
N THR A 88 10.00 14.56 22.14
CA THR A 88 8.72 15.24 22.36
C THR A 88 7.60 14.28 22.74
N TRP A 89 7.79 12.97 22.53
CA TRP A 89 6.76 11.99 22.85
C TRP A 89 6.67 11.75 24.36
N PRO A 90 5.47 11.44 24.88
CA PRO A 90 5.31 10.99 26.25
C PRO A 90 6.23 9.79 26.57
N ARG A 91 6.50 9.54 27.84
CA ARG A 91 7.33 8.38 28.20
C ARG A 91 6.65 7.10 27.76
N PHE A 92 7.36 6.29 26.97
CA PHE A 92 6.87 4.99 26.56
C PHE A 92 6.72 4.07 27.79
N SER A 93 5.49 3.69 28.10
CA SER A 93 5.16 2.68 29.11
C SER A 93 4.71 1.39 28.40
N ARG A 94 4.34 0.35 29.15
CA ARG A 94 3.80 -0.88 28.55
C ARG A 94 2.54 -0.51 27.74
N PRO A 95 2.56 -0.66 26.40
CA PRO A 95 1.48 -0.13 25.54
C PRO A 95 0.18 -0.92 25.67
N GLY A 96 0.19 -2.06 26.38
CA GLY A 96 -0.97 -2.94 26.49
C GLY A 96 -1.24 -3.78 25.24
N ILE A 97 -0.30 -3.78 24.28
CA ILE A 97 -0.31 -4.55 23.04
C ILE A 97 0.92 -5.47 23.03
N SER A 98 0.74 -6.70 22.57
CA SER A 98 1.82 -7.67 22.34
C SER A 98 1.59 -8.42 21.04
N MET A 99 2.64 -8.98 20.46
CA MET A 99 2.56 -9.86 19.30
C MET A 99 2.88 -11.30 19.70
N THR A 100 2.02 -12.22 19.27
CA THR A 100 2.11 -13.65 19.58
C THR A 100 2.31 -14.44 18.28
N LEU A 101 3.23 -15.42 18.31
CA LEU A 101 3.42 -16.39 17.22
C LEU A 101 2.33 -17.46 17.34
N LEU A 102 1.49 -17.59 16.31
CA LEU A 102 0.40 -18.57 16.26
C LEU A 102 0.88 -19.91 15.72
N GLU A 103 1.54 -19.89 14.56
CA GLU A 103 2.05 -21.10 13.92
C GLU A 103 3.28 -20.81 13.07
N SER A 104 4.07 -21.85 12.79
CA SER A 104 5.15 -21.82 11.80
C SER A 104 4.94 -22.98 10.83
N ARG A 105 4.74 -22.66 9.55
CA ARG A 105 4.39 -23.63 8.51
C ARG A 105 5.10 -23.28 7.20
N ASP A 106 5.72 -24.26 6.55
CA ASP A 106 6.37 -24.13 5.24
C ASP A 106 7.39 -22.98 5.14
N GLY A 107 8.14 -22.73 6.23
CA GLY A 107 9.10 -21.63 6.31
C GLY A 107 8.48 -20.25 6.53
N LEU A 108 7.16 -20.17 6.67
CA LEU A 108 6.41 -18.97 7.04
C LEU A 108 6.05 -18.98 8.53
N GLN A 109 5.94 -17.79 9.11
CA GLN A 109 5.57 -17.59 10.51
C GLN A 109 4.33 -16.70 10.59
N TYR A 110 3.29 -17.20 11.25
CA TYR A 110 2.01 -16.52 11.36
C TYR A 110 1.86 -15.90 12.74
N PHE A 111 1.55 -14.62 12.78
CA PHE A 111 1.46 -13.85 14.01
C PHE A 111 0.10 -13.20 14.18
N THR A 112 -0.15 -12.71 15.40
CA THR A 112 -1.27 -11.82 15.69
C THR A 112 -0.88 -10.81 16.75
N PHE A 113 -1.46 -9.62 16.69
CA PHE A 113 -1.47 -8.70 17.82
C PHE A 113 -2.56 -9.09 18.81
N GLU A 114 -2.27 -8.86 20.09
CA GLU A 114 -3.17 -9.13 21.21
C GLU A 114 -3.24 -7.89 22.09
N HIS A 115 -4.46 -7.55 22.51
CA HIS A 115 -4.72 -6.47 23.45
C HIS A 115 -4.88 -7.02 24.86
N SER A 116 -4.11 -6.48 25.80
CA SER A 116 -4.29 -6.72 27.24
C SER A 116 -5.67 -6.26 27.72
N ARG A 117 -6.16 -6.79 28.85
CA ARG A 117 -7.47 -6.42 29.41
C ARG A 117 -7.61 -4.91 29.65
N ASP A 118 -6.55 -4.27 30.15
CA ASP A 118 -6.55 -2.82 30.37
C ASP A 118 -6.65 -2.05 29.05
N TYR A 119 -5.97 -2.51 28.01
CA TYR A 119 -6.07 -1.94 26.67
C TYR A 119 -7.46 -2.10 26.07
N GLN A 120 -8.11 -3.26 26.26
CA GLN A 120 -9.49 -3.49 25.82
C GLN A 120 -10.46 -2.50 26.47
N GLN A 121 -10.28 -2.16 27.76
CA GLN A 121 -11.11 -1.15 28.42
C GLN A 121 -10.93 0.25 27.80
N ILE A 122 -9.70 0.59 27.39
CA ILE A 122 -9.42 1.83 26.67
C ILE A 122 -10.04 1.79 25.27
N GLN A 123 -9.99 0.64 24.59
CA GLN A 123 -10.63 0.43 23.29
C GLN A 123 -12.14 0.68 23.36
N PHE A 124 -12.83 0.18 24.39
CA PHE A 124 -14.27 0.42 24.52
C PHE A 124 -14.59 1.90 24.70
N LYS A 125 -13.79 2.63 25.49
CA LYS A 125 -13.91 4.09 25.64
C LYS A 125 -13.62 4.84 24.34
N PHE A 126 -12.70 4.34 23.52
CA PHE A 126 -12.43 4.87 22.19
C PHE A 126 -13.66 4.71 21.29
N LEU A 127 -14.26 3.52 21.25
CA LEU A 127 -15.48 3.27 20.47
C LEU A 127 -16.63 4.18 20.91
N ASP A 128 -16.82 4.36 22.23
CA ASP A 128 -17.75 5.36 22.78
C ASP A 128 -17.48 6.78 22.27
N SER A 129 -16.21 7.17 22.21
CA SER A 129 -15.78 8.50 21.76
C SER A 129 -15.99 8.71 20.26
N VAL A 130 -15.84 7.65 19.46
CA VAL A 130 -16.11 7.70 18.02
C VAL A 130 -17.62 7.80 17.77
N GLU A 131 -18.42 7.01 18.50
CA GLU A 131 -19.89 7.06 18.43
C GLU A 131 -20.46 8.44 18.82
N SER A 132 -19.77 9.18 19.70
CA SER A 132 -20.17 10.53 20.09
C SER A 132 -19.91 11.59 19.02
N MET A 133 -19.17 11.28 17.95
CA MET A 133 -18.78 12.21 16.87
C MET A 133 -18.09 13.51 17.35
N ASP A 134 -17.45 13.50 18.53
CA ASP A 134 -16.72 14.64 19.08
C ASP A 134 -15.22 14.31 19.17
N PRO A 135 -14.38 14.90 18.31
CA PRO A 135 -12.93 14.68 18.32
C PRO A 135 -12.26 15.00 19.67
N ASN A 136 -12.84 15.90 20.48
CA ASN A 136 -12.27 16.27 21.77
C ASN A 136 -12.26 15.10 22.75
N ASN A 137 -13.22 14.17 22.64
CA ASN A 137 -13.24 12.95 23.48
C ASN A 137 -12.05 12.04 23.15
N ILE A 138 -11.70 11.92 21.87
CA ILE A 138 -10.51 11.17 21.42
C ILE A 138 -9.23 11.86 21.91
N VAL A 139 -9.16 13.19 21.83
CA VAL A 139 -8.03 13.97 22.36
C VAL A 139 -7.85 13.73 23.86
N ALA A 140 -8.93 13.82 24.64
CA ALA A 140 -8.90 13.56 26.08
C ALA A 140 -8.45 12.13 26.41
N LEU A 141 -8.95 11.14 25.66
CA LEU A 141 -8.53 9.74 25.81
C LEU A 141 -7.04 9.56 25.53
N LEU A 142 -6.52 10.23 24.49
CA LEU A 142 -5.12 10.15 24.07
C LEU A 142 -4.17 10.87 25.04
N GLN A 143 -4.61 11.94 25.70
CA GLN A 143 -3.84 12.59 26.77
C GLN A 143 -3.59 11.63 27.94
N MET A 144 -4.58 10.80 28.28
CA MET A 144 -4.46 9.79 29.33
C MET A 144 -3.75 8.51 28.85
N ASN A 145 -3.91 8.16 27.58
CA ASN A 145 -3.39 6.92 26.99
C ASN A 145 -2.62 7.23 25.69
N PRO A 146 -1.41 7.81 25.76
CA PRO A 146 -0.74 8.34 24.58
C PRO A 146 -0.44 7.33 23.47
N TYR A 147 -0.40 6.04 23.80
CA TYR A 147 -0.01 4.98 22.88
C TYR A 147 -1.19 4.09 22.45
N HIS A 148 -2.43 4.51 22.69
CA HIS A 148 -3.62 3.84 22.14
C HIS A 148 -3.67 4.06 20.62
N ILE A 149 -3.59 2.96 19.87
CA ILE A 149 -3.39 2.96 18.41
C ILE A 149 -4.58 3.54 17.67
N ASP A 150 -5.80 3.09 17.93
CA ASP A 150 -6.92 3.52 17.10
C ASP A 150 -7.26 5.01 17.35
N SER A 151 -7.03 5.50 18.57
CA SER A 151 -7.08 6.95 18.86
C SER A 151 -6.01 7.72 18.08
N LEU A 152 -4.79 7.18 17.97
CA LEU A 152 -3.71 7.76 17.17
C LEU A 152 -4.08 7.84 15.68
N LEU A 153 -4.59 6.75 15.12
CA LEU A 153 -5.01 6.67 13.72
C LEU A 153 -6.17 7.64 13.43
N GLN A 154 -7.20 7.64 14.28
CA GLN A 154 -8.38 8.48 14.10
C GLN A 154 -8.06 9.97 14.26
N LEU A 155 -7.24 10.33 15.26
CA LEU A 155 -6.82 11.73 15.45
C LEU A 155 -5.87 12.19 14.34
N SER A 156 -5.03 11.30 13.79
CA SER A 156 -4.22 11.61 12.61
C SER A 156 -5.08 12.03 11.42
N ASP A 157 -6.20 11.36 11.18
CA ASP A 157 -7.14 11.76 10.12
C ASP A 157 -7.77 13.13 10.40
N VAL A 158 -8.15 13.43 11.64
CA VAL A 158 -8.67 14.75 12.02
C VAL A 158 -7.62 15.83 11.78
N CYS A 159 -6.38 15.65 12.24
CA CYS A 159 -5.28 16.60 12.01
C CYS A 159 -5.01 16.80 10.52
N ARG A 160 -5.06 15.72 9.73
CA ARG A 160 -4.85 15.80 8.28
C ARG A 160 -5.96 16.59 7.57
N ILE A 161 -7.22 16.42 7.96
CA ILE A 161 -8.36 17.20 7.43
C ILE A 161 -8.24 18.68 7.81
N GLN A 162 -7.68 18.97 8.99
CA GLN A 162 -7.38 20.32 9.46
C GLN A 162 -6.07 20.90 8.89
N GLU A 163 -5.45 20.23 7.91
CA GLU A 163 -4.19 20.63 7.26
C GLU A 163 -2.96 20.66 8.21
N ASP A 164 -3.07 20.10 9.41
CA ASP A 164 -1.94 19.88 10.32
C ASP A 164 -1.24 18.55 9.99
N HIS A 165 -0.53 18.55 8.87
CA HIS A 165 0.16 17.36 8.35
C HIS A 165 1.34 16.92 9.24
N GLU A 166 1.98 17.84 9.95
CA GLU A 166 3.12 17.50 10.82
C GLU A 166 2.66 16.69 12.02
N MET A 167 1.60 17.14 12.70
CA MET A 167 1.00 16.41 13.82
C MET A 167 0.38 15.10 13.35
N ALA A 168 -0.33 15.10 12.22
CA ALA A 168 -0.92 13.89 11.65
C ALA A 168 0.14 12.79 11.42
N ARG A 169 1.29 13.15 10.84
CA ARG A 169 2.41 12.23 10.65
C ARG A 169 3.01 11.77 11.98
N ASP A 170 3.22 12.68 12.93
CA ASP A 170 3.77 12.36 14.24
C ASP A 170 2.94 11.30 14.98
N LEU A 171 1.61 11.43 14.91
CA LEU A 171 0.66 10.47 15.48
C LEU A 171 0.79 9.07 14.85
N ILE A 172 0.97 8.97 13.53
CA ILE A 172 1.19 7.69 12.84
C ILE A 172 2.55 7.09 13.20
N GLU A 173 3.61 7.91 13.23
CA GLU A 173 4.94 7.44 13.62
C GLU A 173 4.93 6.89 15.06
N ARG A 174 4.16 7.53 15.95
CA ARG A 174 3.95 7.06 17.33
C ARG A 174 3.19 5.73 17.38
N ALA A 175 2.23 5.51 16.49
CA ALA A 175 1.50 4.23 16.40
C ALA A 175 2.42 3.11 15.91
N LEU A 176 3.22 3.36 14.86
CA LEU A 176 4.21 2.40 14.36
C LEU A 176 5.26 2.05 15.42
N TYR A 177 5.72 3.04 16.19
CA TYR A 177 6.67 2.81 17.29
C TYR A 177 6.09 1.85 18.34
N SER A 178 4.81 2.00 18.70
CA SER A 178 4.12 1.09 19.62
C SER A 178 4.08 -0.34 19.09
N PHE A 179 3.74 -0.53 17.81
CA PHE A 179 3.71 -1.85 17.18
C PHE A 179 5.10 -2.48 17.13
N GLU A 180 6.11 -1.70 16.75
CA GLU A 180 7.47 -2.18 16.65
C GLU A 180 8.05 -2.61 18.00
N CYS A 181 7.72 -1.88 19.05
CA CYS A 181 8.05 -2.28 20.42
C CYS A 181 7.33 -3.57 20.86
N ALA A 182 6.16 -3.85 20.28
CA ALA A 182 5.34 -5.02 20.57
C ALA A 182 5.70 -6.26 19.74
N PHE A 183 6.57 -6.13 18.72
CA PHE A 183 6.92 -7.25 17.85
C PHE A 183 7.50 -8.44 18.62
N HIS A 184 7.09 -9.63 18.18
CA HIS A 184 7.64 -10.88 18.65
C HIS A 184 9.12 -10.94 18.24
N PRO A 185 10.06 -11.43 19.09
CA PRO A 185 11.49 -11.40 18.78
C PRO A 185 11.91 -12.13 17.49
N VAL A 186 11.10 -13.09 17.03
CA VAL A 186 11.35 -13.83 15.78
C VAL A 186 10.63 -13.24 14.56
N CYS A 187 9.75 -12.24 14.76
CA CYS A 187 9.10 -11.56 13.64
C CYS A 187 10.14 -10.79 12.84
N SER A 188 10.18 -11.03 11.54
CA SER A 188 11.04 -10.31 10.62
C SER A 188 10.21 -9.38 9.74
N LEU A 189 10.64 -8.12 9.64
CA LEU A 189 10.08 -7.14 8.71
C LEU A 189 10.67 -7.24 7.30
N THR A 190 11.81 -7.88 7.15
CA THR A 190 12.63 -7.79 5.92
C THR A 190 12.61 -9.03 5.06
N SER A 191 12.55 -10.20 5.70
CA SER A 191 12.66 -11.49 5.01
C SER A 191 11.41 -11.90 4.23
N GLY A 192 10.28 -11.24 4.44
CA GLY A 192 9.01 -11.58 3.77
C GLY A 192 8.41 -12.92 4.20
N THR A 193 8.82 -13.48 5.33
CA THR A 193 8.31 -14.77 5.88
C THR A 193 7.26 -14.60 6.98
N SER A 194 7.11 -13.40 7.54
CA SER A 194 6.10 -13.09 8.54
C SER A 194 4.73 -12.86 7.89
N ARG A 195 3.69 -13.46 8.46
CA ARG A 195 2.30 -13.32 8.02
C ARG A 195 1.44 -12.75 9.13
N LEU A 196 0.49 -11.91 8.76
CA LEU A 196 -0.43 -11.25 9.67
C LEU A 196 -1.84 -11.27 9.08
N ASP A 197 -2.77 -11.95 9.72
CA ASP A 197 -4.12 -12.11 9.16
C ASP A 197 -4.94 -10.81 9.29
N TYR A 198 -5.43 -10.27 8.17
CA TYR A 198 -6.25 -9.05 8.14
C TYR A 198 -7.68 -9.26 8.67
N LEU A 199 -8.14 -10.49 8.86
CA LEU A 199 -9.46 -10.75 9.45
C LEU A 199 -9.56 -10.31 10.92
N ARG A 200 -8.42 -10.09 11.58
CA ARG A 200 -8.37 -9.70 13.00
C ARG A 200 -8.31 -8.18 13.17
N PRO A 201 -9.23 -7.55 13.95
CA PRO A 201 -9.20 -6.11 14.26
C PRO A 201 -7.84 -5.58 14.72
N GLU A 202 -7.16 -6.31 15.59
CA GLU A 202 -5.88 -5.93 16.18
C GLU A 202 -4.76 -5.84 15.13
N ASN A 203 -4.83 -6.69 14.11
CA ASN A 203 -3.88 -6.71 13.00
C ASN A 203 -4.16 -5.58 12.00
N ARG A 204 -5.43 -5.29 11.71
CA ARG A 204 -5.83 -4.26 10.74
C ARG A 204 -5.27 -2.88 11.08
N ALA A 205 -5.21 -2.55 12.37
CA ALA A 205 -4.61 -1.30 12.83
C ALA A 205 -3.13 -1.15 12.39
N PHE A 206 -2.35 -2.24 12.33
CA PHE A 206 -0.97 -2.21 11.85
C PHE A 206 -0.90 -1.97 10.33
N TYR A 207 -1.76 -2.63 9.55
CA TYR A 207 -1.89 -2.39 8.11
C TYR A 207 -2.22 -0.93 7.81
N LEU A 208 -3.19 -0.36 8.53
CA LEU A 208 -3.61 1.03 8.36
C LEU A 208 -2.52 2.03 8.79
N ALA A 209 -1.82 1.75 9.91
CA ALA A 209 -0.68 2.56 10.33
C ALA A 209 0.43 2.57 9.27
N GLY A 210 0.78 1.39 8.74
CA GLY A 210 1.76 1.24 7.67
C GLY A 210 1.35 1.96 6.39
N TYR A 211 0.10 1.79 5.94
CA TYR A 211 -0.43 2.44 4.75
C TYR A 211 -0.42 3.97 4.89
N LYS A 212 -0.93 4.51 6.01
CA LYS A 212 -0.92 5.97 6.25
C LYS A 212 0.50 6.52 6.29
N HIS A 213 1.44 5.82 6.92
CA HIS A 213 2.84 6.22 6.95
C HIS A 213 3.46 6.25 5.55
N MET A 214 3.24 5.19 4.75
CA MET A 214 3.66 5.12 3.35
C MET A 214 3.12 6.30 2.53
N MET A 215 1.85 6.67 2.70
CA MET A 215 1.27 7.82 2.00
C MET A 215 1.89 9.15 2.45
N PHE A 216 2.23 9.32 3.73
CA PHE A 216 2.98 10.49 4.19
C PHE A 216 4.40 10.55 3.61
N LEU A 217 5.07 9.40 3.47
CA LEU A 217 6.40 9.30 2.85
C LEU A 217 6.38 9.68 1.37
N GLU A 218 5.39 9.19 0.62
CA GLU A 218 5.20 9.52 -0.79
C GLU A 218 5.04 11.04 -0.99
N ARG A 219 4.14 11.67 -0.21
CA ARG A 219 3.89 13.12 -0.25
C ARG A 219 5.11 13.96 0.18
N ARG A 220 5.99 13.41 1.03
CA ARG A 220 7.25 14.04 1.45
C ARG A 220 8.35 13.93 0.38
N GLY A 221 8.10 13.25 -0.73
CA GLY A 221 9.10 13.02 -1.76
C GLY A 221 10.11 11.93 -1.41
N CYS A 222 9.68 10.92 -0.62
CA CYS A 222 10.45 9.73 -0.31
C CYS A 222 9.82 8.47 -0.96
N PRO A 223 9.68 8.42 -2.30
CA PRO A 223 9.00 7.31 -2.98
C PRO A 223 9.73 5.98 -2.84
N ARG A 224 11.07 5.96 -2.69
CA ARG A 224 11.80 4.69 -2.49
C ARG A 224 11.48 4.10 -1.13
N THR A 225 11.48 4.93 -0.09
CA THR A 225 11.10 4.52 1.27
C THR A 225 9.64 4.05 1.29
N ALA A 226 8.74 4.79 0.63
CA ALA A 226 7.34 4.38 0.50
C ALA A 226 7.20 3.02 -0.22
N LEU A 227 8.01 2.74 -1.25
CA LEU A 227 8.00 1.46 -1.94
C LEU A 227 8.36 0.29 -1.02
N GLU A 228 9.34 0.47 -0.11
CA GLU A 228 9.69 -0.57 0.88
C GLU A 228 8.53 -0.84 1.85
N TYR A 229 7.82 0.19 2.29
CA TYR A 229 6.61 0.01 3.10
C TYR A 229 5.49 -0.68 2.32
N CYS A 230 5.34 -0.38 1.03
CA CYS A 230 4.37 -1.05 0.17
C CYS A 230 4.67 -2.56 0.08
N ARG A 231 5.94 -2.93 -0.11
CA ARG A 231 6.40 -4.34 -0.10
C ARG A 231 6.18 -5.00 1.26
N LEU A 232 6.51 -4.29 2.35
CA LEU A 232 6.27 -4.79 3.72
C LEU A 232 4.79 -5.13 3.91
N ILE A 233 3.88 -4.20 3.62
CA ILE A 233 2.44 -4.40 3.80
C ILE A 233 1.94 -5.57 2.94
N LEU A 234 2.35 -5.61 1.66
CA LEU A 234 1.99 -6.70 0.76
C LEU A 234 2.55 -8.06 1.24
N SER A 235 3.73 -8.08 1.86
CA SER A 235 4.34 -9.33 2.35
C SER A 235 3.64 -9.96 3.55
N LEU A 236 2.83 -9.19 4.29
CA LEU A 236 2.10 -9.68 5.46
C LEU A 236 0.96 -10.63 5.09
N ASP A 237 0.30 -10.37 3.95
CA ASP A 237 -0.74 -11.23 3.37
C ASP A 237 -0.72 -11.06 1.84
N PRO A 238 0.27 -11.70 1.16
CA PRO A 238 0.49 -11.49 -0.26
C PRO A 238 -0.66 -12.01 -1.10
N ASP A 239 -1.33 -13.09 -0.67
CA ASP A 239 -2.38 -13.74 -1.44
C ASP A 239 -3.68 -12.94 -1.41
N SER A 240 -4.15 -12.56 -0.22
CA SER A 240 -5.42 -11.83 -0.08
C SER A 240 -5.30 -10.35 -0.46
N ASP A 241 -4.11 -9.77 -0.31
CA ASP A 241 -3.81 -8.34 -0.53
C ASP A 241 -4.94 -7.42 -0.01
N PRO A 242 -5.18 -7.38 1.31
CA PRO A 242 -6.38 -6.79 1.90
C PRO A 242 -6.48 -5.27 1.69
N LEU A 243 -5.36 -4.59 1.45
CA LEU A 243 -5.31 -3.17 1.14
C LEU A 243 -5.06 -2.90 -0.36
N CYS A 244 -5.10 -3.92 -1.21
CA CYS A 244 -4.84 -3.84 -2.64
C CYS A 244 -3.54 -3.08 -2.97
N MET A 245 -2.44 -3.41 -2.29
CA MET A 245 -1.13 -2.80 -2.50
C MET A 245 -0.64 -2.99 -3.94
N LEU A 246 -1.07 -4.05 -4.64
CA LEU A 246 -0.83 -4.24 -6.06
C LEU A 246 -1.41 -3.12 -6.95
N LEU A 247 -2.44 -2.38 -6.51
CA LEU A 247 -3.00 -1.23 -7.25
C LEU A 247 -2.18 0.07 -7.07
N LEU A 248 -1.11 0.02 -6.29
CA LEU A 248 -0.30 1.18 -5.91
C LEU A 248 1.21 0.96 -6.08
N ILE A 249 1.67 -0.28 -6.03
CA ILE A 249 3.10 -0.64 -6.08
C ILE A 249 3.77 -0.19 -7.38
N ASP A 250 3.05 -0.19 -8.50
CA ASP A 250 3.54 0.24 -9.80
C ASP A 250 3.89 1.73 -9.80
N PHE A 251 3.00 2.57 -9.25
CA PHE A 251 3.21 4.01 -9.13
C PHE A 251 4.45 4.33 -8.30
N LEU A 252 4.60 3.69 -7.13
CA LEU A 252 5.78 3.88 -6.28
C LEU A 252 7.05 3.40 -6.95
N SER A 253 6.99 2.30 -7.71
CA SER A 253 8.14 1.78 -8.47
C SER A 253 8.57 2.76 -9.56
N LEU A 254 7.63 3.30 -10.35
CA LEU A 254 7.93 4.32 -11.36
C LEU A 254 8.50 5.59 -10.73
N ARG A 255 7.89 6.07 -9.63
CA ARG A 255 8.33 7.28 -8.91
C ARG A 255 9.72 7.17 -8.30
N SER A 256 10.11 5.97 -7.87
CA SER A 256 11.42 5.68 -7.31
C SER A 256 12.44 5.22 -8.36
N ARG A 257 12.04 5.13 -9.64
CA ARG A 257 12.84 4.62 -10.77
C ARG A 257 13.28 3.16 -10.59
N GLU A 258 12.51 2.39 -9.84
CA GLU A 258 12.72 0.95 -9.63
C GLU A 258 12.01 0.14 -10.72
N TYR A 259 12.31 0.45 -11.99
CA TYR A 259 11.69 -0.16 -13.16
C TYR A 259 11.92 -1.67 -13.21
N ASN A 260 13.16 -2.11 -12.98
CA ASN A 260 13.54 -3.53 -13.00
C ASN A 260 12.79 -4.34 -11.93
N PHE A 261 12.55 -3.75 -10.76
CA PHE A 261 11.75 -4.40 -9.73
C PHE A 261 10.30 -4.62 -10.19
N LEU A 262 9.66 -3.60 -10.77
CA LEU A 262 8.29 -3.73 -11.26
C LEU A 262 8.19 -4.79 -12.37
N LEU A 263 9.16 -4.81 -13.29
CA LEU A 263 9.23 -5.81 -14.37
C LEU A 263 9.40 -7.23 -13.82
N ARG A 264 10.25 -7.42 -12.80
CA ARG A 264 10.42 -8.71 -12.12
C ARG A 264 9.15 -9.15 -11.41
N LEU A 265 8.53 -8.26 -10.64
CA LEU A 265 7.25 -8.53 -9.98
C LEU A 265 6.19 -8.95 -11.00
N TYR A 266 6.08 -8.21 -12.12
CA TYR A 266 5.16 -8.54 -13.20
C TYR A 266 5.42 -9.95 -13.76
N GLN A 267 6.67 -10.28 -14.09
CA GLN A 267 7.04 -11.60 -14.62
C GLN A 267 6.72 -12.75 -13.65
N ASP A 268 7.08 -12.58 -12.38
CA ASP A 268 6.92 -13.62 -11.37
C ASP A 268 5.43 -13.83 -11.02
N TRP A 269 4.62 -12.76 -11.07
CA TRP A 269 3.26 -12.78 -10.55
C TRP A 269 2.14 -12.78 -11.59
N GLU A 270 2.45 -12.52 -12.86
CA GLU A 270 1.44 -12.52 -13.94
C GLU A 270 0.62 -13.81 -13.97
N VAL A 271 1.29 -14.96 -13.87
CA VAL A 271 0.65 -16.27 -14.03
C VAL A 271 -0.44 -16.55 -13.00
N HIS A 272 -0.26 -16.10 -11.75
CA HIS A 272 -1.17 -16.41 -10.65
C HIS A 272 -2.03 -15.21 -10.20
N ARG A 273 -1.65 -13.98 -10.56
CA ARG A 273 -2.41 -12.76 -10.23
C ARG A 273 -3.04 -12.06 -11.43
N ASN A 274 -2.73 -12.47 -12.67
CA ASN A 274 -3.23 -11.86 -13.90
C ASN A 274 -3.02 -10.33 -13.90
N LEU A 275 -1.80 -9.89 -13.59
CA LEU A 275 -1.47 -8.47 -13.40
C LEU A 275 -1.74 -7.65 -14.67
N SER A 276 -1.60 -8.23 -15.87
CA SER A 276 -1.92 -7.60 -17.14
C SER A 276 -3.40 -7.19 -17.28
N GLN A 277 -4.28 -7.75 -16.43
CA GLN A 277 -5.69 -7.41 -16.35
C GLN A 277 -5.96 -6.23 -15.40
N LEU A 278 -4.93 -5.63 -14.82
CA LEU A 278 -5.07 -4.40 -14.05
C LEU A 278 -4.57 -3.22 -14.90
N PRO A 279 -5.35 -2.12 -15.04
CA PRO A 279 -4.91 -0.96 -15.83
C PRO A 279 -3.56 -0.43 -15.36
N ASN A 280 -3.30 -0.41 -14.05
CA ASN A 280 -2.05 0.13 -13.53
C ASN A 280 -0.83 -0.68 -14.01
N PHE A 281 -0.84 -2.00 -13.93
CA PHE A 281 0.27 -2.82 -14.44
C PHE A 281 0.42 -2.75 -15.96
N ALA A 282 -0.69 -2.84 -16.71
CA ALA A 282 -0.63 -2.83 -18.18
C ALA A 282 0.09 -1.58 -18.72
N PHE A 283 -0.19 -0.41 -18.14
CA PHE A 283 0.46 0.83 -18.54
C PHE A 283 1.83 1.05 -17.88
N SER A 284 1.97 0.75 -16.59
CA SER A 284 3.22 1.01 -15.86
C SER A 284 4.37 0.08 -16.26
N VAL A 285 4.08 -1.14 -16.70
CA VAL A 285 5.08 -2.05 -17.30
C VAL A 285 5.57 -1.51 -18.65
N ALA A 286 4.67 -0.96 -19.47
CA ALA A 286 5.05 -0.31 -20.72
C ALA A 286 5.92 0.94 -20.47
N LEU A 287 5.54 1.80 -19.51
CA LEU A 287 6.34 2.94 -19.07
C LEU A 287 7.72 2.54 -18.57
N SER A 288 7.81 1.44 -17.81
CA SER A 288 9.10 0.93 -17.30
C SER A 288 10.04 0.55 -18.44
N HIS A 289 9.54 -0.14 -19.45
CA HIS A 289 10.33 -0.46 -20.65
C HIS A 289 10.73 0.79 -21.44
N PHE A 290 9.83 1.78 -21.56
CA PHE A 290 10.13 3.05 -22.22
C PHE A 290 11.24 3.80 -21.47
N HIS A 291 11.13 3.99 -20.16
CA HIS A 291 12.15 4.70 -19.38
C HIS A 291 13.51 4.01 -19.43
N LEU A 292 13.56 2.68 -19.33
CA LEU A 292 14.83 1.92 -19.47
C LEU A 292 15.47 2.10 -20.86
N SER A 293 14.66 2.25 -21.92
CA SER A 293 15.18 2.55 -23.26
C SER A 293 15.79 3.95 -23.36
N GLN A 294 15.30 4.90 -22.56
CA GLN A 294 15.78 6.29 -22.54
C GLN A 294 17.02 6.48 -21.65
N GLU A 295 17.46 5.47 -20.90
CA GLU A 295 18.66 5.59 -20.07
C GLU A 295 19.92 5.72 -20.94
N ASP A 296 20.80 6.65 -20.54
CA ASP A 296 22.04 6.97 -21.28
C ASP A 296 23.02 5.78 -21.35
N GLN A 297 22.95 4.90 -20.36
CA GLN A 297 23.85 3.75 -20.21
C GLN A 297 23.39 2.53 -21.02
N THR A 298 22.19 2.56 -21.59
CA THR A 298 21.61 1.46 -22.35
C THR A 298 22.25 1.37 -23.74
N GLU A 299 22.76 0.19 -24.08
CA GLU A 299 23.34 -0.11 -25.40
C GLU A 299 22.32 0.09 -26.54
N SER A 300 22.77 0.44 -27.75
CA SER A 300 21.88 0.79 -28.87
C SER A 300 20.89 -0.33 -29.22
N GLU A 301 21.36 -1.58 -29.29
CA GLU A 301 20.51 -2.74 -29.61
C GLU A 301 19.48 -3.00 -28.50
N GLU A 302 19.90 -2.88 -27.24
CA GLU A 302 19.03 -3.04 -26.08
C GLU A 302 17.96 -1.95 -26.04
N ARG A 303 18.36 -0.70 -26.33
CA ARG A 303 17.46 0.45 -26.40
C ARG A 303 16.35 0.23 -27.43
N GLU A 304 16.70 -0.22 -28.63
CA GLU A 304 15.71 -0.53 -29.68
C GLU A 304 14.76 -1.64 -29.23
N ARG A 305 15.29 -2.71 -28.63
CA ARG A 305 14.49 -3.82 -28.10
C ARG A 305 13.52 -3.37 -27.01
N LEU A 306 13.99 -2.60 -26.04
CA LEU A 306 13.17 -2.07 -24.95
C LEU A 306 12.10 -1.11 -25.45
N LYS A 307 12.45 -0.20 -26.38
CA LYS A 307 11.50 0.72 -26.99
C LYS A 307 10.42 -0.02 -27.78
N HIS A 308 10.81 -0.98 -28.61
CA HIS A 308 9.84 -1.78 -29.37
C HIS A 308 8.90 -2.55 -28.44
N LYS A 309 9.43 -3.13 -27.35
CA LYS A 309 8.61 -3.82 -26.36
C LYS A 309 7.67 -2.85 -25.63
N ALA A 310 8.13 -1.65 -25.29
CA ALA A 310 7.29 -0.61 -24.71
C ALA A 310 6.13 -0.23 -25.64
N ASP A 311 6.40 -0.05 -26.94
CA ASP A 311 5.40 0.30 -27.95
C ASP A 311 4.29 -0.75 -28.03
N LEU A 312 4.67 -2.03 -28.16
CA LEU A 312 3.70 -3.12 -28.20
C LEU A 312 2.83 -3.18 -26.94
N LEU A 313 3.46 -3.08 -25.76
CA LEU A 313 2.75 -3.15 -24.48
C LEU A 313 1.80 -1.96 -24.29
N LEU A 314 2.21 -0.74 -24.65
CA LEU A 314 1.34 0.42 -24.53
C LEU A 314 0.17 0.34 -25.52
N GLN A 315 0.42 -0.10 -26.76
CA GLN A 315 -0.64 -0.29 -27.74
C GLN A 315 -1.66 -1.34 -27.26
N ASP A 316 -1.20 -2.47 -26.74
CA ASP A 316 -2.07 -3.52 -26.21
C ASP A 316 -2.82 -3.04 -24.96
N ALA A 317 -2.18 -2.25 -24.09
CA ALA A 317 -2.82 -1.63 -22.94
C ALA A 317 -3.93 -0.63 -23.34
N LEU A 318 -3.68 0.20 -24.35
CA LEU A 318 -4.67 1.13 -24.91
C LEU A 318 -5.83 0.39 -25.59
N ILE A 319 -5.60 -0.76 -26.21
CA ILE A 319 -6.65 -1.62 -26.76
C ILE A 319 -7.46 -2.30 -25.65
N MET A 320 -6.79 -2.76 -24.60
CA MET A 320 -7.40 -3.42 -23.44
C MET A 320 -8.17 -2.45 -22.55
N PHE A 321 -7.74 -1.20 -22.42
CA PHE A 321 -8.31 -0.20 -21.53
C PHE A 321 -8.47 1.17 -22.22
N PRO A 322 -9.31 1.26 -23.27
CA PRO A 322 -9.39 2.47 -24.08
C PRO A 322 -9.86 3.70 -23.29
N GLY A 323 -10.66 3.52 -22.24
CA GLY A 323 -11.13 4.66 -21.46
C GLY A 323 -10.10 5.25 -20.49
N VAL A 324 -8.86 4.76 -20.45
CA VAL A 324 -7.75 5.45 -19.75
C VAL A 324 -7.36 6.73 -20.47
N LEU A 325 -7.38 6.75 -21.81
CA LEU A 325 -6.75 7.80 -22.60
C LEU A 325 -7.35 9.20 -22.34
N MET A 326 -8.66 9.37 -22.49
CA MET A 326 -9.28 10.69 -22.39
C MET A 326 -9.16 11.29 -20.98
N PRO A 327 -9.51 10.58 -19.88
CA PRO A 327 -9.32 11.10 -18.52
C PRO A 327 -7.85 11.42 -18.21
N LEU A 328 -6.91 10.63 -18.75
CA LEU A 328 -5.48 10.89 -18.59
C LEU A 328 -5.06 12.19 -19.26
N LEU A 329 -5.48 12.41 -20.52
CA LEU A 329 -5.16 13.64 -21.27
C LEU A 329 -5.78 14.87 -20.61
N ASP A 330 -7.02 14.75 -20.11
CA ASP A 330 -7.69 15.82 -19.35
C ASP A 330 -6.88 16.22 -18.12
N LEU A 331 -6.42 15.25 -17.30
CA LEU A 331 -5.55 15.53 -16.15
C LEU A 331 -4.15 16.00 -16.55
N CYS A 332 -3.67 15.64 -17.74
CA CYS A 332 -2.41 16.17 -18.29
C CYS A 332 -2.58 17.55 -18.93
N THR A 333 -3.80 18.08 -19.01
CA THR A 333 -4.14 19.34 -19.71
C THR A 333 -3.73 19.34 -21.18
N VAL A 334 -3.80 18.17 -21.83
CA VAL A 334 -3.45 17.95 -23.24
C VAL A 334 -4.74 17.82 -24.05
N GLN A 335 -4.86 18.57 -25.13
CA GLN A 335 -5.99 18.47 -26.06
C GLN A 335 -5.69 17.40 -27.12
N PRO A 336 -6.45 16.30 -27.19
CA PRO A 336 -6.31 15.34 -28.28
C PRO A 336 -6.82 15.91 -29.61
N ASP A 337 -6.26 15.42 -30.72
CA ASP A 337 -6.76 15.74 -32.05
C ASP A 337 -8.23 15.36 -32.23
N ALA A 338 -8.93 16.08 -33.12
CA ALA A 338 -10.32 15.78 -33.48
C ALA A 338 -10.48 14.32 -33.94
N ALA A 339 -9.48 13.77 -34.64
CA ALA A 339 -9.48 12.39 -35.10
C ALA A 339 -9.50 11.38 -33.95
N VAL A 340 -8.92 11.70 -32.79
CA VAL A 340 -8.89 10.82 -31.61
C VAL A 340 -10.16 11.03 -30.77
N SER A 341 -10.49 12.28 -30.47
CA SER A 341 -11.62 12.63 -29.60
C SER A 341 -13.00 12.28 -30.18
N SER A 342 -13.13 12.30 -31.52
CA SER A 342 -14.37 11.89 -32.21
C SER A 342 -14.41 10.40 -32.58
N HIS A 343 -13.30 9.66 -32.43
CA HIS A 343 -13.25 8.25 -32.79
C HIS A 343 -14.11 7.41 -31.85
N ASP A 344 -14.84 6.42 -32.38
CA ASP A 344 -15.72 5.57 -31.58
C ASP A 344 -14.98 4.78 -30.48
N PHE A 345 -13.70 4.50 -30.69
CA PHE A 345 -12.87 3.69 -29.78
C PHE A 345 -12.37 4.44 -28.52
N PHE A 346 -11.99 5.71 -28.66
CA PHE A 346 -11.47 6.52 -27.54
C PHE A 346 -12.42 7.62 -27.10
N GLY A 347 -13.34 8.04 -27.97
CA GLY A 347 -14.29 9.11 -27.71
C GLY A 347 -15.38 8.75 -26.68
N PRO A 348 -16.41 9.60 -26.54
CA PRO A 348 -17.39 9.50 -25.45
C PRO A 348 -18.13 8.17 -25.35
N ARG A 349 -18.33 7.46 -26.48
CA ARG A 349 -18.96 6.13 -26.50
C ARG A 349 -18.16 5.08 -25.72
N SER A 350 -16.83 5.18 -25.76
CA SER A 350 -15.93 4.28 -25.02
C SER A 350 -16.10 4.43 -23.52
N GLN A 351 -16.24 5.68 -23.04
CA GLN A 351 -16.45 6.01 -21.63
C GLN A 351 -17.81 5.53 -21.13
N LEU A 352 -18.87 5.75 -21.92
CA LEU A 352 -20.23 5.30 -21.57
C LEU A 352 -20.38 3.78 -21.55
N GLY A 353 -19.55 3.06 -22.30
CA GLY A 353 -19.58 1.60 -22.39
C GLY A 353 -18.80 0.87 -21.30
N GLN A 354 -18.13 1.59 -20.38
CA GLN A 354 -17.37 0.97 -19.31
C GLN A 354 -18.26 0.45 -18.19
N THR A 355 -17.89 -0.70 -17.63
CA THR A 355 -18.52 -1.18 -16.40
C THR A 355 -18.05 -0.33 -15.21
N PRO A 356 -18.89 -0.15 -14.17
CA PRO A 356 -18.51 0.64 -13.00
C PRO A 356 -17.22 0.16 -12.33
N ALA A 357 -17.04 -1.16 -12.19
CA ALA A 357 -15.83 -1.73 -11.60
C ALA A 357 -14.55 -1.42 -12.40
N LEU A 358 -14.64 -1.38 -13.73
CA LEU A 358 -13.50 -0.99 -14.55
C LEU A 358 -13.26 0.53 -14.47
N ALA A 359 -14.31 1.34 -14.48
CA ALA A 359 -14.21 2.79 -14.32
C ALA A 359 -13.56 3.19 -12.99
N GLU A 360 -13.83 2.43 -11.92
CA GLU A 360 -13.19 2.57 -10.61
C GLU A 360 -11.67 2.35 -10.70
N LEU A 361 -11.22 1.25 -11.32
CA LEU A 361 -9.79 0.95 -11.51
C LEU A 361 -9.10 1.96 -12.43
N VAL A 362 -9.76 2.40 -13.49
CA VAL A 362 -9.24 3.41 -14.43
C VAL A 362 -9.08 4.76 -13.72
N SER A 363 -10.10 5.20 -12.99
CA SER A 363 -10.06 6.45 -12.22
C SER A 363 -8.96 6.43 -11.16
N LEU A 364 -8.80 5.29 -10.47
CA LEU A 364 -7.77 5.07 -9.47
C LEU A 364 -6.36 5.18 -10.09
N TYR A 365 -6.11 4.50 -11.20
CA TYR A 365 -4.83 4.54 -11.90
C TYR A 365 -4.54 5.95 -12.43
N VAL A 366 -5.46 6.54 -13.20
CA VAL A 366 -5.27 7.84 -13.85
C VAL A 366 -5.07 8.95 -12.81
N GLY A 367 -5.93 9.01 -11.78
CA GLY A 367 -5.82 10.00 -10.71
C GLY A 367 -4.45 9.95 -10.01
N ARG A 368 -3.87 8.75 -9.86
CA ARG A 368 -2.57 8.56 -9.21
C ARG A 368 -1.38 8.85 -10.12
N THR A 369 -1.42 8.40 -11.37
CA THR A 369 -0.23 8.32 -12.24
C THR A 369 -0.13 9.44 -13.26
N HIS A 370 -1.15 10.29 -13.44
CA HIS A 370 -1.16 11.32 -14.50
C HIS A 370 0.08 12.22 -14.52
N THR A 371 0.71 12.51 -13.37
CA THR A 371 1.94 13.33 -13.31
C THR A 371 3.13 12.69 -14.03
N LEU A 372 3.20 11.36 -14.06
CA LEU A 372 4.23 10.60 -14.77
C LEU A 372 4.09 10.70 -16.29
N TRP A 373 2.85 10.90 -16.76
CA TRP A 373 2.54 11.05 -18.18
C TRP A 373 2.78 12.46 -18.71
N ARG A 374 3.01 13.46 -17.85
CA ARG A 374 3.24 14.86 -18.28
C ARG A 374 4.62 15.11 -18.85
N GLU A 375 5.54 14.15 -18.77
CA GLU A 375 6.86 14.27 -19.38
C GLU A 375 6.74 14.36 -20.92
N GLY A 376 7.40 15.34 -21.53
CA GLY A 376 7.27 15.60 -22.97
C GLY A 376 7.62 14.39 -23.84
N GLY A 377 8.67 13.65 -23.49
CA GLY A 377 9.04 12.42 -24.19
C GLY A 377 7.97 11.32 -24.08
N VAL A 378 7.34 11.20 -22.91
CA VAL A 378 6.26 10.23 -22.67
C VAL A 378 4.98 10.61 -23.42
N LEU A 379 4.63 11.90 -23.49
CA LEU A 379 3.47 12.36 -24.27
C LEU A 379 3.63 12.14 -25.77
N LEU A 380 4.81 12.46 -26.33
CA LEU A 380 5.10 12.22 -27.75
C LEU A 380 5.02 10.73 -28.07
N TRP A 381 5.58 9.89 -27.21
CA TRP A 381 5.49 8.44 -27.33
C TRP A 381 4.05 7.92 -27.23
N LEU A 382 3.24 8.47 -26.31
CA LEU A 382 1.82 8.14 -26.19
C LEU A 382 1.07 8.49 -27.47
N GLU A 383 1.33 9.66 -28.07
CA GLU A 383 0.71 10.10 -29.32
C GLU A 383 1.01 9.12 -30.48
N GLU A 384 2.26 8.66 -30.60
CA GLU A 384 2.67 7.64 -31.57
C GLU A 384 1.89 6.35 -31.40
N CYS A 385 1.77 5.85 -30.16
CA CYS A 385 1.04 4.63 -29.85
C CYS A 385 -0.47 4.76 -30.10
N VAL A 386 -1.07 5.90 -29.77
CA VAL A 386 -2.50 6.17 -30.03
C VAL A 386 -2.80 6.12 -31.52
N ARG A 387 -1.94 6.71 -32.36
CA ARG A 387 -2.09 6.67 -33.83
C ARG A 387 -2.06 5.24 -34.36
N GLU A 388 -1.14 4.43 -33.87
CA GLU A 388 -1.04 3.01 -34.27
C GLU A 388 -2.23 2.19 -33.76
N VAL A 389 -2.73 2.43 -32.55
CA VAL A 389 -3.93 1.76 -32.02
C VAL A 389 -5.14 2.08 -32.86
N LEU A 390 -5.35 3.34 -33.26
CA LEU A 390 -6.44 3.70 -34.17
C LEU A 390 -6.34 2.95 -35.50
N ARG A 391 -5.13 2.86 -36.08
CA ARG A 391 -4.89 2.06 -37.31
C ARG A 391 -5.25 0.58 -37.11
N ARG A 392 -4.89 -0.01 -35.97
CA ARG A 392 -5.23 -1.41 -35.62
C ARG A 392 -6.73 -1.61 -35.44
N VAL A 393 -7.42 -0.66 -34.82
CA VAL A 393 -8.88 -0.69 -34.65
C VAL A 393 -9.60 -0.58 -35.99
N ASP A 394 -9.20 0.36 -36.85
CA ASP A 394 -9.80 0.55 -38.18
C ASP A 394 -9.59 -0.67 -39.09
N SER A 395 -8.43 -1.33 -38.95
CA SER A 395 -8.13 -2.59 -39.63
C SER A 395 -8.78 -3.82 -39.00
N LYS A 396 -9.60 -3.65 -37.95
CA LYS A 396 -10.32 -4.72 -37.24
C LYS A 396 -9.40 -5.81 -36.72
N ASP A 397 -8.30 -5.41 -36.09
CA ASP A 397 -7.41 -6.32 -35.38
C ASP A 397 -8.23 -7.23 -34.42
N PRO A 398 -8.11 -8.57 -34.51
CA PRO A 398 -8.82 -9.51 -33.65
C PRO A 398 -8.64 -9.25 -32.15
N LEU A 399 -7.51 -8.66 -31.75
CA LEU A 399 -7.24 -8.31 -30.36
C LEU A 399 -8.28 -7.34 -29.80
N VAL A 400 -8.84 -6.45 -30.63
CA VAL A 400 -9.82 -5.44 -30.19
C VAL A 400 -11.10 -6.09 -29.70
N GLU A 401 -11.61 -7.08 -30.46
CA GLU A 401 -12.81 -7.84 -30.08
C GLU A 401 -12.55 -8.73 -28.86
N ASP A 402 -11.40 -9.40 -28.81
CA ASP A 402 -11.00 -10.21 -27.66
C ASP A 402 -10.91 -9.39 -26.37
N CYS A 403 -10.24 -8.24 -26.42
CA CYS A 403 -10.15 -7.30 -25.29
C CYS A 403 -11.52 -6.76 -24.87
N GLN A 404 -12.42 -6.47 -25.81
CA GLN A 404 -13.79 -6.08 -25.49
C GLN A 404 -14.55 -7.19 -24.75
N ASN A 405 -14.41 -8.45 -25.18
CA ASN A 405 -15.03 -9.59 -24.54
C ASN A 405 -14.44 -9.86 -23.15
N LYS A 406 -13.11 -9.79 -22.99
CA LYS A 406 -12.43 -9.86 -21.69
C LYS A 406 -12.95 -8.80 -20.73
N ARG A 407 -13.09 -7.55 -21.18
CA ARG A 407 -13.64 -6.47 -20.35
C ARG A 407 -15.06 -6.78 -19.87
N LYS A 408 -15.93 -7.23 -20.78
CA LYS A 408 -17.31 -7.61 -20.43
C LYS A 408 -17.36 -8.76 -19.44
N GLN A 409 -16.46 -9.73 -19.52
CA GLN A 409 -16.51 -10.90 -18.64
C GLN A 409 -15.91 -10.64 -17.26
N ARG A 410 -14.82 -9.85 -17.19
CA ARG A 410 -13.95 -9.80 -16.00
C ARG A 410 -14.26 -8.67 -15.02
N TYR A 411 -14.82 -7.54 -15.48
CA TYR A 411 -15.04 -6.36 -14.62
C TYR A 411 -16.52 -6.14 -14.31
N GLN A 412 -17.20 -7.16 -13.80
CA GLN A 412 -18.63 -7.06 -13.46
C GLN A 412 -18.89 -6.29 -12.16
N SER A 413 -18.09 -6.56 -11.15
CA SER A 413 -18.13 -5.90 -9.84
C SER A 413 -16.74 -5.89 -9.23
N ALA A 414 -16.41 -4.87 -8.45
CA ALA A 414 -15.17 -4.84 -7.69
C ALA A 414 -15.36 -5.50 -6.30
N PRO A 415 -14.38 -6.28 -5.81
CA PRO A 415 -14.41 -6.83 -4.46
C PRO A 415 -14.23 -5.76 -3.38
N LEU A 416 -14.64 -6.09 -2.14
CA LEU A 416 -14.66 -5.16 -1.00
C LEU A 416 -13.29 -4.53 -0.68
N ASN A 417 -12.20 -5.26 -0.89
CA ASN A 417 -10.83 -4.74 -0.69
C ASN A 417 -10.47 -3.64 -1.69
N ILE A 418 -10.98 -3.67 -2.93
CA ILE A 418 -10.78 -2.59 -3.90
C ILE A 418 -11.54 -1.35 -3.46
N HIS A 419 -12.81 -1.48 -3.05
CA HIS A 419 -13.57 -0.35 -2.50
C HIS A 419 -12.89 0.26 -1.27
N ARG A 420 -12.34 -0.58 -0.38
CA ARG A 420 -11.55 -0.14 0.77
C ARG A 420 -10.33 0.66 0.31
N HIS A 421 -9.60 0.17 -0.68
CA HIS A 421 -8.45 0.86 -1.25
C HIS A 421 -8.83 2.21 -1.87
N VAL A 422 -9.96 2.29 -2.58
CA VAL A 422 -10.45 3.56 -3.14
C VAL A 422 -10.71 4.59 -2.04
N ILE A 423 -11.40 4.21 -0.97
CA ILE A 423 -11.64 5.08 0.18
C ILE A 423 -10.31 5.54 0.82
N LEU A 424 -9.39 4.60 1.02
CA LEU A 424 -8.06 4.89 1.57
C LEU A 424 -7.20 5.76 0.65
N SER A 425 -7.41 5.71 -0.66
CA SER A 425 -6.65 6.49 -1.65
C SER A 425 -7.04 7.96 -1.68
N GLU A 426 -8.30 8.27 -1.32
CA GLU A 426 -8.90 9.61 -1.38
C GLU A 426 -8.84 10.28 -2.76
N ILE A 427 -8.69 9.50 -3.84
CA ILE A 427 -8.73 10.02 -5.21
C ILE A 427 -10.19 10.34 -5.54
N LYS A 428 -10.49 11.62 -5.73
CA LYS A 428 -11.88 12.14 -5.86
C LYS A 428 -12.66 11.45 -6.96
N GLU A 429 -12.04 11.29 -8.13
CA GLU A 429 -12.63 10.66 -9.29
C GLU A 429 -12.95 9.19 -9.01
N ALA A 430 -12.04 8.46 -8.37
CA ALA A 430 -12.27 7.07 -7.99
C ALA A 430 -13.36 6.93 -6.92
N THR A 431 -13.35 7.77 -5.88
CA THR A 431 -14.39 7.78 -4.84
C THR A 431 -15.77 8.06 -5.43
N SER A 432 -15.87 8.88 -6.47
CA SER A 432 -17.14 9.18 -7.15
C SER A 432 -17.74 7.98 -7.91
N THR A 433 -16.92 6.95 -8.21
CA THR A 433 -17.37 5.73 -8.90
C THR A 433 -17.84 4.62 -7.96
N LEU A 434 -17.70 4.81 -6.64
CA LEU A 434 -18.08 3.80 -5.66
C LEU A 434 -19.59 3.50 -5.72
N PRO A 435 -19.99 2.22 -5.56
CA PRO A 435 -21.40 1.83 -5.50
C PRO A 435 -22.15 2.51 -4.35
N LEU A 436 -23.47 2.68 -4.51
CA LEU A 436 -24.32 3.31 -3.49
C LEU A 436 -24.33 2.49 -2.18
N GLU A 437 -24.23 1.17 -2.31
CA GLU A 437 -24.17 0.22 -1.20
C GLU A 437 -22.96 0.44 -0.31
N VAL A 438 -21.86 0.99 -0.86
CA VAL A 438 -20.63 1.32 -0.13
C VAL A 438 -20.73 2.72 0.47
N THR A 439 -21.15 3.70 -0.33
CA THR A 439 -21.18 5.12 0.08
C THR A 439 -22.25 5.44 1.12
N THR A 440 -23.29 4.61 1.24
CA THR A 440 -24.32 4.73 2.28
C THR A 440 -23.90 4.17 3.63
N GLN A 441 -22.83 3.37 3.70
CA GLN A 441 -22.31 2.84 4.95
C GLN A 441 -21.53 3.93 5.70
N SER A 442 -21.66 3.96 7.03
CA SER A 442 -20.79 4.80 7.86
C SER A 442 -19.39 4.19 7.88
N VAL A 443 -18.52 4.70 7.02
CA VAL A 443 -17.13 4.23 6.94
C VAL A 443 -16.29 4.94 7.99
N MET A 444 -15.75 4.16 8.92
CA MET A 444 -14.88 4.68 9.97
C MET A 444 -13.42 4.71 9.50
N GLY A 445 -12.71 5.80 9.82
CA GLY A 445 -11.30 5.97 9.42
C GLY A 445 -10.34 4.97 10.09
N PHE A 446 -10.66 4.55 11.31
CA PHE A 446 -9.86 3.56 12.06
C PHE A 446 -10.07 2.11 11.58
N ASP A 447 -11.16 1.83 10.85
CA ASP A 447 -11.46 0.48 10.34
C ASP A 447 -12.37 0.53 9.09
N PRO A 448 -11.82 0.94 7.92
CA PRO A 448 -12.61 1.16 6.73
C PRO A 448 -13.03 -0.16 6.08
N LEU A 449 -14.34 -0.34 5.89
CA LEU A 449 -14.97 -1.50 5.25
C LEU A 449 -14.39 -2.83 5.79
N PRO A 450 -14.64 -3.19 7.06
CA PRO A 450 -14.11 -4.41 7.66
C PRO A 450 -14.51 -5.68 6.87
N PRO A 451 -13.69 -6.75 6.83
CA PRO A 451 -14.11 -8.03 6.27
C PRO A 451 -15.38 -8.57 6.96
N LEU A 452 -16.30 -9.16 6.21
CA LEU A 452 -17.57 -9.67 6.73
C LEU A 452 -17.39 -10.88 7.67
N ASP A 453 -16.28 -11.59 7.49
CA ASP A 453 -15.83 -12.77 8.22
C ASP A 453 -14.74 -12.42 9.26
N SER A 454 -14.79 -11.21 9.81
CA SER A 454 -13.85 -10.75 10.85
C SER A 454 -13.79 -11.70 12.06
N VAL A 455 -12.58 -11.99 12.52
CA VAL A 455 -12.30 -12.83 13.68
C VAL A 455 -12.07 -11.94 14.90
N VAL A 456 -13.13 -11.73 15.69
CA VAL A 456 -13.10 -10.82 16.84
C VAL A 456 -12.57 -11.53 18.09
N SER A 457 -11.49 -11.01 18.69
CA SER A 457 -10.87 -11.61 19.88
C SER A 457 -11.56 -11.25 21.19
N TYR A 458 -12.28 -10.12 21.25
CA TYR A 458 -13.05 -9.69 22.41
C TYR A 458 -14.23 -8.79 21.99
N THR A 459 -15.36 -8.91 22.68
CA THR A 459 -16.56 -8.13 22.40
C THR A 459 -16.77 -7.05 23.45
N ARG A 460 -17.31 -5.91 23.00
CA ARG A 460 -17.71 -4.81 23.88
C ARG A 460 -18.87 -5.29 24.77
N PRO A 461 -18.79 -5.12 26.10
CA PRO A 461 -19.92 -5.41 26.98
C PRO A 461 -21.13 -4.55 26.58
N GLU A 462 -22.32 -5.13 26.59
CA GLU A 462 -23.56 -4.37 26.35
C GLU A 462 -23.69 -3.27 27.40
N SER A 463 -23.88 -2.03 26.94
CA SER A 463 -24.07 -0.88 27.82
C SER A 463 -25.33 -1.08 28.67
N ALA A 464 -25.21 -1.05 30.00
CA ALA A 464 -26.33 -1.21 30.95
C ALA A 464 -27.49 -0.21 30.72
N ASN A 465 -27.26 0.87 29.97
CA ASN A 465 -28.27 1.84 29.56
C ASN A 465 -29.25 1.33 28.48
N GLN A 466 -28.96 0.25 27.75
CA GLN A 466 -29.94 -0.36 26.83
C GLN A 466 -30.94 -1.26 27.56
N THR A 467 -30.56 -1.89 28.68
CA THR A 467 -31.45 -2.73 29.50
C THR A 467 -32.57 -1.97 30.20
N GLN A 468 -32.45 -0.66 30.40
CA GLN A 468 -33.53 0.15 31.01
C GLN A 468 -34.60 0.63 30.02
N ASN A 469 -34.34 0.59 28.70
CA ASN A 469 -35.32 1.00 27.69
C ASN A 469 -36.13 -0.15 27.08
N ASN A 470 -35.76 -1.41 27.33
CA ASN A 470 -36.47 -2.59 26.81
C ASN A 470 -37.34 -3.34 27.84
N SER A 471 -37.62 -2.76 29.02
CA SER A 471 -38.67 -3.28 29.90
C SER A 471 -40.05 -2.84 29.44
N LYS A 472 -40.52 -3.39 28.31
CA LYS A 472 -41.94 -3.42 27.94
C LYS A 472 -42.32 -4.83 27.45
N GLY A 473 -42.97 -5.59 28.35
CA GLY A 473 -44.06 -6.51 28.05
C GLY A 473 -43.76 -7.82 27.27
N PRO A 474 -44.10 -8.99 27.81
CA PRO A 474 -43.92 -10.28 27.13
C PRO A 474 -45.10 -10.62 26.23
N TRP A 475 -44.94 -10.59 24.90
CA TRP A 475 -45.85 -11.29 23.96
C TRP A 475 -45.09 -11.79 22.71
N GLU A 476 -45.06 -13.12 22.63
CA GLU A 476 -45.20 -14.02 21.46
C GLU A 476 -44.06 -14.23 20.45
N ASP A 477 -43.56 -15.47 20.52
CA ASP A 477 -42.94 -16.26 19.45
C ASP A 477 -43.79 -16.31 18.16
N ALA A 478 -43.16 -16.15 16.98
CA ALA A 478 -43.38 -17.01 15.81
C ALA A 478 -42.54 -16.58 14.58
N GLY A 479 -41.83 -17.55 13.99
CA GLY A 479 -41.32 -17.52 12.60
C GLY A 479 -39.86 -17.04 12.49
N GLY A 480 -38.85 -17.86 12.21
CA GLY A 480 -38.84 -19.04 11.36
C GLY A 480 -38.62 -18.64 9.89
N ASN A 481 -37.38 -18.36 9.50
CA ASN A 481 -36.84 -18.83 8.21
C ASN A 481 -35.33 -18.59 8.11
N GLY A 482 -34.59 -19.67 7.99
CA GLY A 482 -33.17 -19.63 7.66
C GLY A 482 -32.95 -19.33 6.19
N TYR A 483 -31.85 -18.65 5.89
CA TYR A 483 -31.24 -18.70 4.57
C TYR A 483 -29.77 -19.06 4.70
N LYS A 484 -29.46 -20.13 3.96
CA LYS A 484 -28.17 -20.80 3.86
C LYS A 484 -27.15 -19.89 3.17
N SER A 485 -25.94 -19.98 3.69
CA SER A 485 -24.68 -19.60 3.06
C SER A 485 -24.57 -20.18 1.63
N ILE A 486 -24.17 -19.34 0.68
CA ILE A 486 -23.68 -19.77 -0.64
C ILE A 486 -22.25 -19.26 -0.76
N TYR A 487 -21.30 -20.19 -0.69
CA TYR A 487 -19.93 -20.00 -1.12
C TYR A 487 -19.89 -19.91 -2.65
N ILE A 488 -19.23 -18.89 -3.19
CA ILE A 488 -18.76 -18.87 -4.57
C ILE A 488 -17.26 -18.66 -4.52
N HIS A 489 -16.50 -19.71 -4.84
CA HIS A 489 -15.11 -19.59 -5.26
C HIS A 489 -15.05 -18.92 -6.62
N SER A 490 -14.24 -17.88 -6.74
CA SER A 490 -13.64 -17.43 -7.99
C SER A 490 -12.30 -16.79 -7.66
#